data_AF-A0A6N9V6M6-F1
#
_entry.id   AF-A0A6N9V6M6-F1
#
_cell.length_a   1.000
_cell.length_b   1.000
_cell.length_c   1.000
_cell.angle_alpha   90.00
_cell.angle_beta   90.00
_cell.angle_gamma   90.00
#
_symmetry.space_group_name_H-M   'P 1'
#
loop_
_entity.id
_entity.type
_entity.pdbx_description
1 polymer ?
#
loop_
_entity_poly.entity_id
_entity_poly.type
_entity_poly.pdbx_seq_one_letter_code
_entity_poly.pdbx_strand_id
1 'polypeptide(L)'
;SSIVIAGTGAKVVKHGSRAASSASGASDVLEKLGVNLELSPDRVAEVAEEAGITFCFAVRFHPALRHVAAARRELGIRTVFNYLGPLTNPARVRAQATGVADARV
;
A
#
# COMPACT_ATOMS: atom_id res chain seq x y z
N SER A 1 6.97 5.76 9.62
CA SER A 1 7.74 6.72 8.80
C SER A 1 6.85 7.64 7.98
N SER A 2 5.89 7.13 7.19
CA SER A 2 5.06 7.95 6.29
C SER A 2 4.44 9.20 6.93
N ILE A 3 3.87 9.08 8.13
CA ILE A 3 3.29 10.22 8.88
C ILE A 3 4.36 11.26 9.24
N VAL A 4 5.54 10.81 9.69
CA VAL A 4 6.67 11.70 10.03
C VAL A 4 7.15 12.45 8.78
N ILE A 5 7.27 11.76 7.64
CA ILE A 5 7.66 12.38 6.36
C ILE A 5 6.62 13.41 5.91
N ALA A 6 5.33 13.11 6.04
CA ALA A 6 4.29 14.09 5.74
C ALA A 6 4.37 15.32 6.66
N GLY A 7 4.73 15.13 7.93
CA GLY A 7 4.99 16.22 8.88
C GLY A 7 6.14 17.16 8.50
N THR A 8 7.01 16.77 7.56
CA THR A 8 8.04 17.68 7.01
C THR A 8 7.54 18.53 5.84
N GLY A 9 6.25 18.45 5.51
CA GLY A 9 5.64 19.10 4.34
C GLY A 9 5.80 18.35 3.02
N ALA A 10 6.43 17.17 3.02
CA ALA A 10 6.54 16.35 1.83
C ALA A 10 5.20 15.65 1.53
N LYS A 11 4.75 15.66 0.27
CA LYS A 11 3.56 14.92 -0.15
C LYS A 11 3.83 13.41 -0.13
N VAL A 12 3.00 12.66 0.60
CA VAL A 12 3.17 11.20 0.77
C VAL A 12 1.97 10.44 0.23
N VAL A 13 2.19 9.58 -0.77
CA VAL A 13 1.21 8.58 -1.19
C VAL A 13 1.67 7.20 -0.75
N LYS A 14 1.12 6.72 0.37
CA LYS A 14 1.45 5.38 0.88
C LYS A 14 0.60 4.33 0.18
N HIS A 15 1.25 3.37 -0.48
CA HIS A 15 0.59 2.17 -1.00
C HIS A 15 0.77 1.01 -0.02
N GLY A 16 -0.29 0.22 0.21
CA GLY A 16 -0.21 -0.94 1.10
C GLY A 16 -1.44 -1.84 1.03
N SER A 17 -1.30 -3.05 1.56
CA SER A 17 -2.38 -4.03 1.70
C SER A 17 -2.51 -4.48 3.15
N ARG A 18 -3.49 -5.35 3.44
CA ARG A 18 -3.59 -6.02 4.73
C ARG A 18 -2.38 -6.92 4.95
N ALA A 19 -2.04 -7.14 6.22
CA ALA A 19 -0.98 -8.07 6.57
C ALA A 19 -1.29 -9.47 6.04
N ALA A 20 -0.34 -10.05 5.30
CA ALA A 20 -0.44 -11.42 4.81
C ALA A 20 0.10 -12.46 5.81
N SER A 21 1.03 -12.05 6.69
CA SER A 21 1.73 -12.97 7.60
C SER A 21 2.14 -12.34 8.94
N SER A 22 2.03 -11.02 9.12
CA SER A 22 2.34 -10.35 10.39
C SER A 22 1.11 -10.25 11.28
N ALA A 23 1.32 -10.13 12.59
CA ALA A 23 0.24 -9.94 13.56
C ALA A 23 -0.54 -8.62 13.35
N SER A 24 0.10 -7.62 12.72
CA SER A 24 -0.53 -6.37 12.31
C SER A 24 0.26 -5.73 11.16
N GLY A 25 -0.45 -5.14 10.20
CA GLY A 25 0.07 -4.35 9.09
C GLY A 25 -0.27 -2.87 9.25
N ALA A 26 0.30 -2.04 8.36
CA ALA A 26 0.05 -0.60 8.39
C ALA A 26 -1.44 -0.25 8.21
N SER A 27 -2.17 -0.98 7.37
CA SER A 27 -3.62 -0.77 7.19
C SER A 27 -4.39 -1.02 8.49
N ASP A 28 -4.05 -2.07 9.24
CA ASP A 28 -4.78 -2.46 10.44
C ASP A 28 -4.57 -1.42 11.56
N VAL A 29 -3.36 -0.84 11.66
CA VAL A 29 -3.08 0.27 12.57
C VAL A 29 -3.85 1.52 12.16
N LEU A 30 -3.85 1.86 10.86
CA LEU A 30 -4.56 3.05 10.36
C LEU A 30 -6.08 2.96 10.57
N GLU A 31 -6.69 1.79 10.33
CA GLU A 31 -8.11 1.55 10.61
C GLU A 31 -8.42 1.74 12.09
N LYS A 32 -7.58 1.20 12.99
CA LYS A 32 -7.76 1.37 14.44
C LYS A 32 -7.63 2.83 14.89
N LEU A 33 -6.87 3.65 14.15
CA LEU A 33 -6.77 5.09 14.38
C LEU A 33 -7.91 5.89 13.75
N GLY A 34 -8.91 5.22 13.13
CA GLY A 34 -10.09 5.86 12.55
C GLY A 34 -9.92 6.29 11.09
N VAL A 35 -8.83 5.91 10.43
CA VAL A 35 -8.65 6.21 8.99
C VAL A 35 -9.59 5.32 8.18
N ASN A 36 -10.45 5.93 7.37
CA ASN A 36 -11.30 5.22 6.43
C ASN A 36 -10.47 4.72 5.23
N LEU A 37 -10.28 3.39 5.12
CA LEU A 37 -9.55 2.78 4.00
C LEU A 37 -10.44 2.45 2.78
N GLU A 38 -11.76 2.65 2.92
CA GLU A 38 -12.76 2.29 1.91
C GLU A 38 -13.17 3.49 1.03
N LEU A 39 -12.36 4.55 1.04
CA LEU A 39 -12.54 5.72 0.18
C LEU A 39 -12.52 5.34 -1.31
N SER A 40 -13.27 6.10 -2.11
CA SER A 40 -13.17 6.01 -3.56
C SER A 40 -11.78 6.48 -4.04
N PRO A 41 -11.30 6.00 -5.21
CA PRO A 41 -10.04 6.46 -5.78
C PRO A 41 -9.96 7.99 -5.91
N ASP A 42 -11.05 8.64 -6.30
CA ASP A 42 -11.11 10.10 -6.43
C ASP A 42 -10.92 10.78 -5.07
N ARG A 43 -11.59 10.27 -4.02
CA ARG A 43 -11.43 10.83 -2.67
C ARG A 43 -10.04 10.59 -2.09
N VAL A 44 -9.40 9.46 -2.42
CA VAL A 44 -8.00 9.21 -2.05
C VAL A 44 -7.07 10.26 -2.66
N ALA A 45 -7.31 10.67 -3.91
CA ALA A 45 -6.54 11.72 -4.58
C ALA A 45 -6.75 13.09 -3.94
N GLU A 46 -8.00 13.46 -3.65
CA GLU A 46 -8.34 14.72 -2.96
C GLU A 46 -7.66 14.80 -1.58
N VAL A 47 -7.72 13.74 -0.79
CA VAL A 47 -7.07 13.68 0.53
C VAL A 47 -5.55 13.87 0.43
N ALA A 48 -4.92 13.41 -0.66
CA ALA A 48 -3.48 13.62 -0.86
C ALA A 48 -3.12 15.10 -1.03
N GLU A 49 -4.02 15.89 -1.63
CA GLU A 49 -3.87 17.32 -1.81
C GLU A 49 -4.21 18.09 -0.52
N GLU A 50 -5.32 17.73 0.14
CA GLU A 50 -5.80 18.41 1.34
C GLU A 50 -4.91 18.18 2.57
N ALA A 51 -4.50 16.94 2.81
CA ALA A 51 -3.76 16.55 4.02
C ALA A 51 -2.25 16.42 3.79
N GLY A 52 -1.79 16.48 2.53
CA GLY A 52 -0.40 16.19 2.17
C GLY A 52 -0.02 14.70 2.31
N ILE A 53 -0.94 13.84 2.75
CA ILE A 53 -0.75 12.39 2.87
C ILE A 53 -2.02 11.64 2.55
N THR A 54 -1.90 10.54 1.81
CA THR A 54 -3.00 9.61 1.57
C THR A 54 -2.54 8.15 1.64
N PHE A 55 -3.51 7.24 1.71
CA PHE A 55 -3.29 5.79 1.70
C PHE A 55 -4.04 5.14 0.53
N CYS A 56 -3.30 4.59 -0.42
CA CYS A 56 -3.84 3.76 -1.47
C CYS A 56 -3.93 2.31 -0.98
N PHE A 57 -5.15 1.85 -0.69
CA PHE A 57 -5.37 0.47 -0.26
C PHE A 57 -5.39 -0.48 -1.46
N ALA A 58 -4.42 -1.40 -1.52
CA ALA A 58 -4.13 -2.21 -2.70
C ALA A 58 -5.35 -3.00 -3.22
N VAL A 59 -6.24 -3.45 -2.33
CA VAL A 59 -7.46 -4.19 -2.72
C VAL A 59 -8.37 -3.35 -3.62
N ARG A 60 -8.44 -2.03 -3.38
CA ARG A 60 -9.23 -1.09 -4.18
C ARG A 60 -8.56 -0.73 -5.50
N PHE A 61 -7.24 -0.57 -5.51
CA PHE A 61 -6.49 -0.09 -6.68
C PHE A 61 -5.99 -1.20 -7.62
N HIS A 62 -5.97 -2.45 -7.15
CA HIS A 62 -5.52 -3.60 -7.93
C HIS A 62 -6.55 -4.73 -7.93
N PRO A 63 -7.81 -4.48 -8.32
CA PRO A 63 -8.87 -5.50 -8.26
C PRO A 63 -8.57 -6.71 -9.14
N ALA A 64 -7.74 -6.56 -10.19
CA ALA A 64 -7.32 -7.65 -11.06
C ALA A 64 -6.46 -8.71 -10.32
N LEU A 65 -5.82 -8.36 -9.20
CA LEU A 65 -5.06 -9.33 -8.41
C LEU A 65 -5.93 -10.44 -7.81
N ARG A 66 -7.27 -10.28 -7.79
CA ARG A 66 -8.20 -11.35 -7.42
C ARG A 66 -8.05 -12.59 -8.30
N HIS A 67 -7.70 -12.41 -9.58
CA HIS A 67 -7.56 -13.51 -10.54
C HIS A 67 -6.37 -14.42 -10.26
N VAL A 68 -5.36 -13.92 -9.53
CA VAL A 68 -4.17 -14.69 -9.16
C VAL A 68 -4.14 -15.08 -7.69
N ALA A 69 -5.13 -14.64 -6.90
CA ALA A 69 -5.13 -14.80 -5.44
C ALA A 69 -5.18 -16.27 -5.01
N ALA A 70 -5.99 -17.10 -5.68
CA ALA A 70 -6.10 -18.53 -5.39
C ALA A 70 -4.78 -19.27 -5.69
N ALA A 71 -4.27 -19.13 -6.92
CA ALA A 71 -3.00 -19.73 -7.33
C ALA A 71 -1.83 -19.34 -6.41
N ARG A 72 -1.75 -18.06 -6.02
CA ARG A 72 -0.73 -17.58 -5.06
C ARG A 72 -0.86 -18.23 -3.69
N ARG A 73 -2.08 -18.47 -3.23
CA ARG A 73 -2.36 -19.12 -1.93
C ARG A 73 -1.96 -20.59 -1.97
N GLU A 74 -2.33 -21.31 -3.04
CA GLU A 74 -2.01 -22.73 -3.23
C GLU A 74 -0.49 -22.96 -3.32
N LEU A 75 0.23 -22.09 -4.03
CA LEU A 75 1.69 -22.19 -4.11
C LEU A 75 2.39 -22.03 -2.76
N GLY A 76 1.86 -21.19 -1.86
CA GLY A 76 2.42 -21.01 -0.51
C GLY A 76 3.85 -20.46 -0.45
N ILE A 77 4.43 -20.06 -1.58
CA ILE A 77 5.81 -19.58 -1.70
C ILE A 77 5.87 -18.14 -2.24
N ARG A 78 7.02 -17.48 -2.05
CA ARG A 78 7.27 -16.16 -2.63
C ARG A 78 7.41 -16.27 -4.16
N THR A 79 6.77 -15.36 -4.88
CA THR A 79 6.81 -15.27 -6.35
C THR A 79 7.04 -13.82 -6.78
N VAL A 80 7.06 -13.55 -8.09
CA VAL A 80 7.18 -12.18 -8.63
C VAL A 80 6.13 -11.22 -8.04
N PHE A 81 4.94 -11.72 -7.70
CA PHE A 81 3.87 -10.92 -7.09
C PHE A 81 4.22 -10.33 -5.72
N ASN A 82 5.20 -10.90 -5.01
CA ASN A 82 5.68 -10.33 -3.74
C ASN A 82 6.50 -9.06 -3.98
N TYR A 83 7.13 -8.91 -5.15
CA TYR A 83 7.90 -7.73 -5.53
C TYR A 83 7.04 -6.67 -6.24
N LEU A 84 5.96 -7.09 -6.92
CA LEU A 84 5.08 -6.16 -7.64
C LEU A 84 4.37 -5.18 -6.70
N GLY A 85 4.00 -5.60 -5.48
CA GLY A 85 3.21 -4.76 -4.56
C GLY A 85 3.77 -3.35 -4.33
N PRO A 86 5.05 -3.20 -3.93
CA PRO A 86 5.70 -1.89 -3.84
C PRO A 86 5.80 -1.16 -5.18
N LEU A 87 6.05 -1.88 -6.28
CA LEU A 87 6.32 -1.29 -7.60
C LEU A 87 5.06 -0.78 -8.32
N THR A 88 3.86 -1.14 -7.87
CA THR A 88 2.60 -0.79 -8.53
C THR A 88 1.84 0.34 -7.84
N ASN A 89 2.51 1.27 -7.15
CA ASN A 89 1.83 2.40 -6.52
C ASN A 89 0.94 3.15 -7.56
N PRO A 90 -0.39 3.20 -7.38
CA PRO A 90 -1.32 3.72 -8.39
C PRO A 90 -1.12 5.20 -8.70
N ALA A 91 -0.54 5.96 -7.77
CA ALA A 91 -0.23 7.37 -7.95
C ALA A 91 1.04 7.63 -8.79
N ARG A 92 1.73 6.58 -9.27
CA ARG A 92 2.93 6.68 -10.12
C ARG A 92 3.97 7.64 -9.54
N VAL A 93 4.27 7.45 -8.26
CA VAL A 93 5.20 8.31 -7.52
C VAL A 93 6.58 8.36 -8.19
N ARG A 94 7.20 9.55 -8.21
CA ARG A 94 8.52 9.77 -8.81
C ARG A 94 9.68 9.37 -7.90
N ALA A 95 9.44 9.26 -6.60
CA ALA A 95 10.40 8.83 -5.61
C ALA A 95 9.73 7.80 -4.68
N GLN A 96 10.50 6.79 -4.28
CA GLN A 96 10.00 5.70 -3.46
C GLN A 96 11.10 5.18 -2.52
N ALA A 97 10.73 4.90 -1.27
CA ALA A 97 11.52 4.11 -0.35
C ALA A 97 10.84 2.73 -0.19
N THR A 98 11.47 1.69 -0.74
CA THR A 98 10.92 0.32 -0.76
C THR A 98 11.78 -0.59 0.09
N GLY A 99 11.15 -1.25 1.06
CA GLY A 99 11.76 -2.36 1.78
C GLY A 99 11.70 -3.63 0.94
N VAL A 100 12.83 -4.32 0.81
CA VAL A 100 12.93 -5.65 0.22
C VAL A 100 13.15 -6.69 1.31
N ALA A 101 12.55 -7.87 1.14
CA ALA A 101 12.67 -8.96 2.11
C ALA A 101 13.96 -9.79 1.94
N ASP A 102 14.70 -9.58 0.86
CA ASP A 102 15.96 -10.25 0.54
C ASP A 102 16.85 -9.24 -0.18
N ALA A 103 18.09 -9.07 0.27
CA ALA A 103 19.02 -8.08 -0.26
C ALA A 103 19.56 -8.42 -1.66
N ARG A 104 19.36 -9.66 -2.13
CA ARG A 104 19.74 -10.09 -3.49
C ARG A 104 18.75 -9.60 -4.56
N VAL A 105 17.67 -8.95 -4.15
CA VAL A 105 16.59 -8.46 -5.02
C VAL A 105 16.45 -6.95 -4.85
#